data_AF-A0AAW3ZY56-F1
#
_entry.id   AF-A0AAW3ZY56-F1
#
_cell.length_a   1.000
_cell.length_b   1.000
_cell.length_c   1.000
_cell.angle_alpha   90.00
_cell.angle_beta   90.00
_cell.angle_gamma   90.00
#
_symmetry.space_group_name_H-M   'P 1'
#
loop_
_entity.id
_entity.type
_entity.pdbx_description
1 polymer ?
#
loop_
_entity_poly.entity_id
_entity_poly.type
_entity_poly.pdbx_seq_one_letter_code
_entity_poly.pdbx_strand_id
1 'polypeptide(L)'
;MLNFVLSQTSHEAAEIYAKAYKKALPLRCNSNIVLNDLLNIADVLLYRYAVNDTKKTWVSKFNKEELEKYASETRKMNLTQICSDKKALDMLDQDIIMEHVFYFETGKLLFEYSIKKADCLLLQNQ
;
A
#
# COMPACT_ATOMS: atom_id res chain seq x y z
N MET A 1 -14.08 -35.81 14.78
CA MET A 1 -14.29 -34.61 13.94
C MET A 1 -12.93 -34.14 13.48
N LEU A 2 -12.58 -34.39 12.23
CA LEU A 2 -11.40 -33.82 11.59
C LEU A 2 -11.74 -32.35 11.28
N ASN A 3 -11.26 -31.43 12.12
CA ASN A 3 -11.25 -30.02 11.80
C ASN A 3 -10.22 -29.80 10.68
N PHE A 4 -10.67 -29.86 9.43
CA PHE A 4 -9.93 -29.27 8.33
C PHE A 4 -9.91 -27.75 8.57
N VAL A 5 -8.86 -27.28 9.24
CA VAL A 5 -8.43 -25.89 9.08
C VAL A 5 -8.05 -25.78 7.60
N LEU A 6 -8.90 -25.15 6.80
CA LEU A 6 -8.57 -24.77 5.44
C LEU A 6 -7.30 -23.90 5.55
N SER A 7 -6.16 -24.52 5.31
CA SER A 7 -4.90 -23.85 5.05
C SER A 7 -5.11 -23.02 3.79
N GLN A 8 -5.61 -21.80 3.95
CA GLN A 8 -5.63 -20.84 2.84
C GLN A 8 -4.19 -20.66 2.38
N THR A 9 -3.96 -20.84 1.08
CA THR A 9 -2.66 -20.49 0.51
C THR A 9 -2.47 -18.97 0.64
N SER A 10 -1.22 -18.50 0.69
CA SER A 10 -0.91 -17.05 0.75
C SER A 10 -1.61 -16.26 -0.37
N HIS A 11 -1.73 -16.88 -1.55
CA HIS A 11 -2.46 -16.35 -2.69
C HIS A 11 -3.96 -16.15 -2.41
N GLU A 12 -4.65 -17.14 -1.83
CA GLU A 12 -6.08 -17.05 -1.50
C GLU A 12 -6.32 -16.00 -0.41
N ALA A 13 -5.44 -15.90 0.59
CA ALA A 13 -5.52 -14.90 1.64
C ALA A 13 -5.39 -13.48 1.07
N ALA A 14 -4.41 -13.25 0.19
CA ALA A 14 -4.23 -12.00 -0.52
C ALA A 14 -5.41 -11.67 -1.45
N GLU A 15 -6.03 -12.67 -2.10
CA GLU A 15 -7.18 -12.44 -2.98
C GLU A 15 -8.41 -12.01 -2.16
N ILE A 16 -8.65 -12.65 -1.01
CA ILE A 16 -9.73 -12.29 -0.09
C ILE A 16 -9.48 -10.88 0.48
N TYR A 17 -8.25 -10.58 0.88
CA TYR A 17 -7.85 -9.27 1.37
C TYR A 17 -8.14 -8.17 0.33
N ALA A 18 -7.69 -8.37 -0.91
CA ALA A 18 -7.94 -7.44 -2.02
C ALA A 18 -9.44 -7.29 -2.31
N LYS A 19 -10.21 -8.38 -2.34
CA LYS A 19 -11.67 -8.35 -2.54
C LYS A 19 -12.40 -7.59 -1.44
N ALA A 20 -11.97 -7.73 -0.18
CA ALA A 20 -12.57 -6.99 0.93
C ALA A 20 -12.36 -5.48 0.77
N TYR A 21 -11.18 -5.06 0.31
CA TYR A 21 -10.86 -3.65 0.07
C TYR A 21 -11.60 -3.05 -1.12
N LYS A 22 -11.95 -3.82 -2.16
CA LYS A 22 -12.70 -3.31 -3.32
C LYS A 22 -13.96 -2.53 -2.96
N LYS A 23 -14.64 -2.88 -1.86
CA LYS A 23 -15.85 -2.16 -1.40
C LYS A 23 -15.55 -0.79 -0.79
N ALA A 24 -14.32 -0.56 -0.33
CA ALA A 24 -13.88 0.70 0.27
C ALA A 24 -13.19 1.62 -0.74
N LEU A 25 -13.04 1.20 -2.00
CA LEU A 25 -12.38 1.96 -3.05
C LEU A 25 -13.39 2.77 -3.89
N PRO A 26 -13.01 3.97 -4.38
CA PRO A 26 -11.74 4.65 -4.12
C PRO A 26 -11.65 5.19 -2.68
N LEU A 27 -10.50 4.98 -2.03
CA LEU A 27 -10.25 5.39 -0.65
C LEU A 27 -9.37 6.64 -0.61
N ARG A 28 -9.90 7.75 -0.10
CA ARG A 28 -9.11 8.97 0.11
C ARG A 28 -8.17 8.79 1.31
N CYS A 29 -6.87 8.75 1.05
CA CYS A 29 -5.85 8.60 2.10
C CYS A 29 -5.49 9.96 2.72
N ASN A 30 -5.41 11.01 1.91
CA ASN A 30 -5.23 12.39 2.36
C ASN A 30 -5.79 13.39 1.32
N SER A 31 -5.45 14.67 1.42
CA SER A 31 -5.93 15.70 0.49
C SER A 31 -5.51 15.45 -0.97
N ASN A 32 -4.31 14.93 -1.18
CA ASN A 32 -3.68 14.78 -2.49
C ASN A 32 -3.66 13.32 -2.98
N ILE A 33 -3.82 12.33 -2.09
CA ILE A 33 -3.66 10.91 -2.41
C ILE A 33 -4.99 10.16 -2.26
N VAL A 34 -5.34 9.38 -3.29
CA VAL A 34 -6.47 8.45 -3.31
C VAL A 34 -5.98 7.08 -3.74
N LEU A 35 -6.26 6.04 -2.96
CA LEU A 35 -6.09 4.65 -3.36
C LEU A 35 -7.25 4.28 -4.29
N ASN A 36 -6.95 3.97 -5.55
CA ASN A 36 -7.95 3.63 -6.56
C ASN A 36 -8.18 2.14 -6.67
N ASP A 37 -7.09 1.36 -6.70
CA ASP A 37 -7.15 -0.09 -6.86
C ASP A 37 -6.26 -0.79 -5.85
N LEU A 38 -6.69 -1.98 -5.43
CA LEU A 38 -5.86 -2.98 -4.79
C LEU A 38 -6.00 -4.29 -5.57
N LEU A 39 -4.90 -4.74 -6.16
CA LEU A 39 -4.85 -5.92 -7.01
C LEU A 39 -3.97 -6.98 -6.35
N ASN A 40 -4.41 -8.24 -6.40
CA ASN A 40 -3.54 -9.37 -6.09
C ASN A 40 -2.91 -9.85 -7.40
N ILE A 41 -1.58 -9.92 -7.44
CA ILE A 41 -0.77 -10.49 -8.50
C ILE A 41 0.17 -11.52 -7.86
N ALA A 42 -0.23 -12.80 -7.89
CA ALA A 42 0.51 -13.90 -7.25
C ALA A 42 0.75 -13.69 -5.73
N ASP A 43 1.99 -13.35 -5.36
CA ASP A 43 2.46 -13.07 -4.00
C ASP A 43 2.58 -11.56 -3.71
N VAL A 44 2.08 -10.72 -4.62
CA VAL A 44 2.11 -9.26 -4.50
C VAL A 44 0.70 -8.70 -4.35
N LEU A 45 0.53 -7.82 -3.36
CA LEU A 45 -0.60 -6.91 -3.26
C LEU A 45 -0.19 -5.54 -3.80
N LEU A 46 -0.70 -5.20 -4.99
CA LEU A 46 -0.41 -3.94 -5.67
C LEU A 46 -1.45 -2.87 -5.31
N TYR A 47 -1.03 -1.87 -4.56
CA TYR A 47 -1.78 -0.67 -4.20
C TYR A 47 -1.52 0.44 -5.24
N ARG A 48 -2.55 0.81 -5.99
CA ARG A 48 -2.44 1.87 -7.02
C ARG A 48 -3.08 3.16 -6.55
N TYR A 49 -2.27 4.20 -6.41
CA TYR A 49 -2.71 5.51 -5.95
C TYR A 49 -2.74 6.53 -7.09
N ALA A 50 -3.77 7.37 -7.09
CA ALA A 50 -3.76 8.64 -7.80
C ALA A 50 -3.32 9.77 -6.86
N VAL A 51 -2.46 10.63 -7.38
CA VAL A 51 -1.98 11.84 -6.74
C VAL A 51 -2.43 13.03 -7.57
N ASN A 52 -3.14 13.96 -6.94
CA ASN A 52 -3.67 15.14 -7.59
C ASN A 52 -3.12 16.40 -6.92
N ASP A 53 -3.08 17.51 -7.66
CA ASP A 53 -2.81 18.81 -7.05
C ASP A 53 -3.99 19.26 -6.19
N THR A 54 -3.67 20.01 -5.14
CA THR A 54 -4.66 20.68 -4.29
C THR A 54 -4.25 22.12 -4.08
N LYS A 55 -5.15 22.94 -3.52
CA LYS A 55 -4.83 24.32 -3.13
C LYS A 55 -3.66 24.41 -2.13
N LYS A 56 -3.36 23.33 -1.39
CA LYS A 56 -2.30 23.28 -0.38
C LYS A 56 -0.99 22.70 -0.90
N THR A 57 -1.06 21.74 -1.83
CA THR A 57 0.10 20.99 -2.29
C THR A 57 0.00 20.76 -3.79
N TRP A 58 0.96 21.29 -4.55
CA TRP A 58 1.03 21.19 -6.02
C TRP A 58 2.16 20.22 -6.39
N VAL A 59 1.86 18.93 -6.31
CA VAL A 59 2.83 17.84 -6.55
C VAL A 59 3.33 17.87 -8.00
N SER A 60 2.52 18.33 -8.95
CA SER A 60 2.92 18.49 -10.36
C SER A 60 4.13 19.42 -10.55
N LYS A 61 4.38 20.32 -9.60
CA LYS A 61 5.45 21.32 -9.63
C LYS A 61 6.67 20.91 -8.82
N PHE A 62 6.65 19.77 -8.14
CA PHE A 62 7.77 19.32 -7.34
C PHE A 62 8.99 19.07 -8.22
N ASN A 63 10.12 19.60 -7.78
CA ASN A 63 11.42 19.16 -8.27
C ASN A 63 11.75 17.77 -7.73
N LYS A 64 12.91 17.23 -8.10
CA LYS A 64 13.32 15.88 -7.71
C LYS A 64 13.42 15.71 -6.19
N GLU A 65 14.04 16.65 -5.48
CA GLU A 65 14.24 16.58 -4.02
C GLU A 65 12.91 16.67 -3.27
N GLU A 66 12.01 17.56 -3.72
CA GLU A 66 10.67 17.69 -3.16
C GLU A 66 9.85 16.40 -3.34
N LEU A 67 9.97 15.76 -4.52
CA LEU A 67 9.30 14.50 -4.80
C LEU A 67 9.86 13.34 -3.96
N GLU A 68 11.17 13.27 -3.77
CA GLU A 68 11.83 12.28 -2.91
C GLU A 68 11.41 12.45 -1.45
N LYS A 69 11.36 13.69 -0.95
CA LYS A 69 10.88 13.99 0.39
C LYS A 69 9.41 13.58 0.56
N TYR A 70 8.57 13.93 -0.40
CA TYR A 70 7.15 13.56 -0.40
C TYR A 70 6.94 12.04 -0.42
N ALA A 71 7.72 11.32 -1.23
CA ALA A 71 7.71 9.87 -1.28
C ALA A 71 8.13 9.25 0.06
N SER A 72 9.18 9.78 0.69
CA SER A 72 9.66 9.31 1.99
C SER A 72 8.64 9.52 3.11
N GLU A 73 8.01 10.69 3.16
CA GLU A 73 6.95 10.99 4.15
C GLU A 73 5.74 10.08 3.94
N THR A 74 5.31 9.89 2.69
CA THR A 74 4.21 8.98 2.32
C THR A 74 4.54 7.53 2.69
N ARG A 75 5.77 7.07 2.41
CA ARG A 75 6.24 5.73 2.79
C ARG A 75 6.20 5.54 4.30
N LYS A 76 6.67 6.52 5.07
CA LYS A 76 6.65 6.45 6.54
C LYS A 76 5.23 6.34 7.08
N MET A 77 4.29 7.12 6.55
CA MET A 77 2.88 7.05 6.94
C MET A 77 2.25 5.69 6.62
N ASN A 78 2.44 5.20 5.39
CA ASN A 78 1.91 3.91 4.97
C ASN A 78 2.52 2.75 5.78
N LEU A 79 3.83 2.80 6.03
CA LEU A 79 4.51 1.79 6.83
C LEU A 79 3.93 1.73 8.25
N THR A 80 3.79 2.88 8.93
CA THR A 80 3.17 2.91 10.26
C THR A 80 1.76 2.34 10.25
N GLN A 81 0.95 2.70 9.24
CA GLN A 81 -0.42 2.20 9.13
C GLN A 81 -0.44 0.68 8.92
N ILE A 82 0.31 0.16 7.94
CA ILE A 82 0.39 -1.26 7.61
C ILE A 82 0.90 -2.07 8.80
N CYS A 83 1.98 -1.63 9.45
CA CYS A 83 2.55 -2.35 10.58
C CYS A 83 1.70 -2.27 11.86
N SER A 84 0.64 -1.47 11.87
CA SER A 84 -0.36 -1.40 12.95
C SER A 84 -1.66 -2.14 12.63
N ASP A 85 -1.89 -2.52 11.37
CA ASP A 85 -3.08 -3.23 10.92
C ASP A 85 -2.83 -4.74 10.99
N LYS A 86 -3.57 -5.42 11.87
CA LYS A 86 -3.45 -6.87 12.05
C LYS A 86 -3.63 -7.66 10.75
N LYS A 87 -4.61 -7.29 9.92
CA LYS A 87 -4.88 -8.02 8.66
C LYS A 87 -3.76 -7.79 7.65
N ALA A 88 -3.18 -6.59 7.64
CA ALA A 88 -2.05 -6.30 6.78
C ALA A 88 -0.79 -7.09 7.23
N LEU A 89 -0.55 -7.14 8.54
CA LEU A 89 0.51 -7.98 9.12
C LEU A 89 0.32 -9.47 8.79
N ASP A 90 -0.90 -9.99 8.88
CA ASP A 90 -1.21 -11.38 8.52
C ASP A 90 -0.84 -11.70 7.05
N MET A 91 -0.90 -10.72 6.14
CA MET A 91 -0.43 -10.89 4.75
C MET A 91 1.09 -10.90 4.68
N LEU A 92 1.76 -9.94 5.34
CA LEU A 92 3.22 -9.88 5.39
C LEU A 92 3.84 -11.12 6.03
N ASP A 93 3.16 -11.72 7.01
CA ASP A 93 3.56 -12.98 7.67
C ASP A 93 3.46 -14.19 6.75
N GLN A 94 2.70 -14.10 5.66
CA GLN A 94 2.57 -15.10 4.61
C GLN A 94 3.50 -14.79 3.41
N ASP A 95 4.54 -14.00 3.64
CA ASP A 95 5.52 -13.55 2.63
C ASP A 95 4.92 -12.75 1.46
N ILE A 96 3.70 -12.21 1.63
CA ILE A 96 3.11 -11.31 0.63
C ILE A 96 3.86 -9.97 0.66
N ILE A 97 4.21 -9.46 -0.53
CA ILE A 97 4.82 -8.15 -0.71
C ILE A 97 3.73 -7.12 -1.00
N MET A 98 3.75 -6.00 -0.30
CA MET A 98 2.85 -4.88 -0.59
C MET A 98 3.58 -3.84 -1.44
N GLU A 99 3.25 -3.78 -2.73
CA GLU A 99 3.79 -2.78 -3.65
C GLU A 99 2.87 -1.57 -3.69
N HIS A 100 3.44 -0.37 -3.56
CA HIS A 100 2.72 0.89 -3.61
C HIS A 100 3.22 1.71 -4.79
N VAL A 101 2.33 1.99 -5.74
CA VAL A 101 2.65 2.77 -6.96
C VAL A 101 1.79 4.03 -7.01
N PHE A 102 2.42 5.18 -7.19
CA PHE A 102 1.79 6.49 -7.13
C PHE A 102 1.88 7.17 -8.49
N TYR A 103 0.73 7.38 -9.12
CA TYR A 103 0.62 8.07 -10.40
C TYR A 103 0.01 9.45 -10.19
N PHE A 104 0.50 10.44 -10.92
CA PHE A 104 -0.24 11.69 -11.08
C PHE A 104 -1.52 11.42 -11.90
N GLU A 105 -2.55 12.26 -11.76
CA GLU A 105 -3.84 12.09 -12.49
C GLU A 105 -3.70 11.92 -14.02
N THR A 106 -2.62 12.46 -14.59
CA THR A 106 -2.29 12.32 -16.02
C THR A 106 -1.72 10.95 -16.42
N GLY A 107 -1.55 10.03 -15.46
CA GLY A 107 -0.95 8.71 -15.66
C GLY A 107 0.57 8.67 -15.53
N LYS A 108 1.22 9.80 -15.21
CA LYS A 108 2.68 9.85 -14.97
C LYS A 108 3.02 9.16 -13.65
N LEU A 109 3.88 8.14 -13.68
CA LEU A 109 4.44 7.56 -12.45
C LEU A 109 5.28 8.62 -11.71
N LEU A 110 4.99 8.81 -10.43
CA LEU A 110 5.71 9.73 -9.56
C LEU A 110 6.79 9.02 -8.75
N PHE A 111 6.39 7.97 -8.02
CA PHE A 111 7.28 7.14 -7.21
C PHE A 111 6.59 5.83 -6.87
N GLU A 112 7.40 4.87 -6.42
CA GLU A 112 6.96 3.56 -5.97
C GLU A 112 7.87 3.01 -4.87
N TYR A 113 7.34 2.11 -4.05
CA TYR A 113 8.11 1.36 -3.07
C TYR A 113 7.38 0.09 -2.65
N SER A 114 8.12 -0.86 -2.10
CA SER A 114 7.57 -2.05 -1.46
C SER A 114 7.63 -1.95 0.07
N ILE A 115 6.65 -2.56 0.73
CA ILE A 115 6.67 -2.86 2.17
C ILE A 115 6.65 -4.39 2.33
N LYS A 116 7.59 -4.90 3.12
CA LYS A 116 7.76 -6.32 3.47
C LYS A 116 7.70 -6.48 4.98
N LYS A 117 7.57 -7.73 5.46
CA LYS A 117 7.63 -8.06 6.89
C LYS A 117 8.84 -7.45 7.61
N ALA A 118 10.01 -7.51 6.98
CA ALA A 118 11.26 -6.97 7.54
C ALA A 118 11.17 -5.45 7.83
N ASP A 119 10.43 -4.68 7.03
CA ASP A 119 10.25 -3.24 7.25
C ASP A 119 9.50 -2.95 8.56
N CYS A 120 8.51 -3.77 8.90
CA CYS A 120 7.78 -3.65 10.16
C CYS A 120 8.62 -4.02 11.39
N LEU A 121 9.47 -5.04 11.26
CA LEU A 121 10.39 -5.44 12.33
C LEU A 121 11.43 -4.34 12.63
N LEU A 122 11.92 -3.65 11.61
CA LEU A 122 12.84 -2.53 11.78
C LEU A 122 12.20 -1.36 12.54
N LEU A 123 10.91 -1.10 12.32
CA LEU A 123 10.18 -0.01 12.97
C LEU A 123 9.86 -0.28 14.44
N GLN A 124 9.68 -1.55 14.82
CA GLN A 124 9.41 -1.96 16.22
C GLN A 124 10.67 -2.00 17.10
N ASN A 125 11.85 -2.05 16.49
CA ASN A 125 13.15 -2.08 17.18
C ASN A 125 13.82 -0.68 17.23
N GLN A 126 13.09 0.38 16.88
CA GLN A 126 13.49 1.79 17.02
C GLN A 126 12.81 2.41 18.24
#